data_AF-A0A6I7PAD9-F1
#
_entry.id   AF-A0A6I7PAD9-F1
#
_cell.length_a   1.000
_cell.length_b   1.000
_cell.length_c   1.000
_cell.angle_alpha   90.00
_cell.angle_beta   90.00
_cell.angle_gamma   90.00
#
_symmetry.space_group_name_H-M   'P 1'
#
loop_
_entity.id
_entity.type
_entity.pdbx_description
1 polymer ?
#
loop_
_entity_poly.entity_id
_entity_poly.type
_entity_poly.pdbx_seq_one_letter_code
_entity_poly.pdbx_strand_id
1 'polypeptide(L)'
;MRSLFVALGFAVAASLAVAAPQQPVGQFGPVTDAALPFTLEFRQVTSPKDAPPALHSFVSAVAADGTWLLLSGRGASAAMIDDVEQSGLHGFNPPGAGRSNFPLPSYNTGIWTFHPTTGEVAVLDIDTLPDAIRYPLRTTSQQAWYDRAADQLTIVGGYGWNPEATDLQTYDTMIRVEVAPLIEAVRTGQPAADLFQVLTHPQLQVTGGDLVQIA
;
A
#
# COMPACT_ATOMS: atom_id res chain seq x y z
N MET A 1 37.48 -54.58 -33.24
CA MET A 1 37.01 -53.72 -32.13
C MET A 1 35.62 -53.23 -32.48
N ARG A 2 34.59 -53.63 -31.72
CA ARG A 2 33.20 -53.20 -31.91
C ARG A 2 32.91 -52.13 -30.86
N SER A 3 32.62 -50.91 -31.30
CA SER A 3 32.24 -49.81 -30.41
C SER A 3 30.74 -49.87 -30.15
N LEU A 4 30.35 -49.91 -28.88
CA LEU A 4 28.97 -49.82 -28.41
C LEU A 4 28.71 -48.37 -27.98
N PHE A 5 27.79 -47.68 -28.64
CA PHE A 5 27.27 -46.40 -28.19
C PHE A 5 26.04 -46.65 -27.30
N VAL A 6 26.10 -46.21 -26.04
CA VAL A 6 24.94 -46.14 -25.15
C VAL A 6 24.47 -44.69 -25.13
N ALA A 7 23.33 -44.41 -25.74
CA ALA A 7 22.64 -43.14 -25.59
C ALA A 7 21.73 -43.24 -24.35
N LEU A 8 22.09 -42.52 -23.27
CA LEU A 8 21.20 -42.34 -22.13
C LEU A 8 20.21 -41.22 -22.46
N GLY A 9 18.99 -41.58 -22.86
CA GLY A 9 17.89 -40.64 -22.97
C GLY A 9 17.31 -40.34 -21.59
N PHE A 10 17.53 -39.13 -21.07
CA PHE A 10 16.75 -38.62 -19.94
C PHE A 10 15.40 -38.14 -20.45
N ALA A 11 14.32 -38.84 -20.11
CA ALA A 11 12.98 -38.31 -20.26
C ALA A 11 12.70 -37.34 -19.10
N VAL A 12 12.69 -36.04 -19.38
CA VAL A 12 12.13 -35.05 -18.45
C VAL A 12 10.61 -35.15 -18.57
N ALA A 13 9.97 -35.77 -17.59
CA ALA A 13 8.53 -35.67 -17.44
C ALA A 13 8.20 -34.23 -17.00
N ALA A 14 7.83 -33.38 -17.95
CA ALA A 14 7.22 -32.09 -17.62
C ALA A 14 5.85 -32.37 -16.98
N SER A 15 5.75 -32.24 -15.66
CA SER A 15 4.45 -32.17 -15.00
C SER A 15 3.79 -30.87 -15.43
N LEU A 16 2.84 -30.96 -16.37
CA LEU A 16 1.88 -29.88 -16.59
C LEU A 16 1.07 -29.77 -15.31
N ALA A 17 1.38 -28.76 -14.49
CA ALA A 17 0.50 -28.36 -13.41
C ALA A 17 -0.83 -27.95 -14.05
N VAL A 18 -1.85 -28.79 -13.90
CA VAL A 18 -3.22 -28.43 -14.24
C VAL A 18 -3.61 -27.33 -13.26
N ALA A 19 -3.78 -26.11 -13.78
CA ALA A 19 -4.31 -25.00 -13.00
C ALA A 19 -5.60 -25.48 -12.33
N ALA A 20 -5.70 -25.29 -11.01
CA ALA A 20 -6.93 -25.57 -10.28
C ALA A 20 -8.10 -24.86 -10.99
N PRO A 21 -9.28 -25.50 -11.11
CA PRO A 21 -10.44 -24.83 -11.69
C PRO A 21 -10.65 -23.51 -10.93
N GLN A 22 -10.62 -22.39 -11.66
CA GLN A 22 -10.95 -21.09 -11.10
C GLN A 22 -12.32 -21.24 -10.44
N GLN A 23 -12.39 -20.94 -9.14
CA GLN A 23 -13.68 -20.82 -8.45
C GLN A 23 -14.56 -19.92 -9.32
N PRO A 24 -15.82 -20.28 -9.59
CA PRO A 24 -16.69 -19.42 -10.37
C PRO A 24 -16.70 -18.06 -9.68
N VAL A 25 -16.15 -17.06 -10.38
CA VAL A 25 -16.27 -15.67 -9.99
C VAL A 25 -17.75 -15.44 -9.70
N GLY A 26 -18.07 -14.97 -8.49
CA GLY A 26 -19.46 -14.78 -8.06
C GLY A 26 -20.25 -13.97 -9.08
N GLN A 27 -21.58 -14.08 -9.10
CA GLN A 27 -22.41 -13.25 -9.97
C GLN A 27 -22.12 -11.77 -9.68
N PHE A 28 -21.41 -11.12 -10.60
CA PHE A 28 -21.22 -9.68 -10.59
C PHE A 28 -22.48 -9.03 -11.15
N GLY A 29 -23.21 -8.35 -10.28
CA GLY A 29 -24.48 -7.67 -10.59
C GLY A 29 -25.09 -7.12 -9.31
N PRO A 30 -26.11 -6.26 -9.40
CA PRO A 30 -26.80 -5.77 -8.21
C PRO A 30 -27.46 -6.93 -7.48
N VAL A 31 -26.95 -7.25 -6.28
CA VAL A 31 -27.60 -8.18 -5.36
C VAL A 31 -28.53 -7.35 -4.48
N THR A 32 -29.83 -7.53 -4.66
CA THR A 32 -30.83 -6.91 -3.80
C THR A 32 -31.07 -7.83 -2.61
N ASP A 33 -30.38 -7.59 -1.51
CA ASP A 33 -30.75 -8.17 -0.22
C ASP A 33 -31.71 -7.20 0.47
N ALA A 34 -32.96 -7.63 0.67
CA ALA A 34 -33.99 -6.83 1.34
C ALA A 34 -33.62 -6.45 2.78
N ALA A 35 -32.60 -7.09 3.37
CA ALA A 35 -32.09 -6.78 4.70
C ALA A 35 -31.08 -5.62 4.73
N LEU A 36 -30.53 -5.20 3.58
CA LEU A 36 -29.55 -4.11 3.52
C LEU A 36 -30.25 -2.80 3.13
N PRO A 37 -29.97 -1.67 3.84
CA PRO A 37 -30.55 -0.37 3.50
C PRO A 37 -29.88 0.29 2.27
N PHE A 38 -29.10 -0.47 1.48
CA PHE A 38 -28.37 0.00 0.30
C PHE A 38 -28.20 -1.11 -0.73
N THR A 39 -27.98 -0.72 -1.98
CA THR A 39 -27.64 -1.63 -3.09
C THR A 39 -26.13 -1.71 -3.24
N LEU A 40 -25.58 -2.92 -3.34
CA LEU A 40 -24.20 -3.14 -3.75
C LEU A 40 -24.16 -3.44 -5.26
N GLU A 41 -23.34 -2.69 -6.00
CA GLU A 41 -23.04 -2.94 -7.40
C GLU A 41 -21.54 -3.22 -7.56
N PHE A 42 -21.21 -4.41 -8.08
CA PHE A 42 -19.84 -4.74 -8.45
C PHE A 42 -19.65 -4.50 -9.95
N ARG A 43 -18.73 -3.60 -10.30
CA ARG A 43 -18.31 -3.39 -11.70
C ARG A 43 -16.92 -3.97 -11.90
N GLN A 44 -16.81 -4.88 -12.85
CA GLN A 44 -15.50 -5.31 -13.32
C GLN A 44 -14.85 -4.14 -14.06
N VAL A 45 -13.70 -3.69 -13.56
CA VAL A 45 -12.82 -2.77 -14.30
C VAL A 45 -11.88 -3.65 -15.11
N THR A 46 -12.08 -3.72 -16.42
CA THR A 46 -11.19 -4.46 -17.32
C THR A 46 -9.93 -3.64 -17.57
N SER A 47 -8.83 -4.09 -16.95
CA SER A 47 -7.43 -3.72 -17.22
C SER A 47 -7.13 -2.22 -17.38
N PRO A 48 -6.96 -1.47 -16.26
CA PRO A 48 -6.18 -0.24 -16.34
C PRO A 48 -4.81 -0.52 -16.97
N LYS A 49 -4.24 0.45 -17.69
CA LYS A 49 -2.91 0.36 -18.32
C LYS A 49 -1.88 -0.27 -17.37
N ASP A 50 -1.87 0.20 -16.12
CA ASP A 50 -1.05 -0.32 -15.04
C ASP A 50 -1.96 -0.72 -13.84
N ALA A 51 -1.49 -1.66 -13.02
CA ALA A 51 -2.18 -2.05 -11.80
C ALA A 51 -1.92 -1.02 -10.68
N PRO A 52 -2.89 -0.79 -9.77
CA PRO A 52 -2.63 0.01 -8.57
C PRO A 52 -1.53 -0.66 -7.72
N PRO A 53 -0.79 0.11 -6.91
CA PRO A 53 0.26 -0.46 -6.08
C PRO A 53 -0.34 -1.44 -5.07
N ALA A 54 0.33 -2.57 -4.86
CA ALA A 54 -0.09 -3.63 -3.95
C ALA A 54 0.19 -3.23 -2.49
N LEU A 55 -0.61 -2.31 -1.96
CA LEU A 55 -0.48 -1.77 -0.61
C LEU A 55 -1.54 -2.31 0.34
N HIS A 56 -1.20 -2.38 1.62
CA HIS A 56 -2.08 -2.71 2.72
C HIS A 56 -1.90 -1.70 3.86
N SER A 57 -3.01 -1.34 4.52
CA SER A 57 -3.02 -0.41 5.65
C SER A 57 -2.33 0.92 5.34
N PHE A 58 -2.59 1.40 4.12
CA PHE A 58 -2.12 2.69 3.58
C PHE A 58 -3.13 3.79 3.87
N VAL A 59 -2.68 5.03 3.75
CA VAL A 59 -3.51 6.23 3.73
C VAL A 59 -3.95 6.50 2.30
N SER A 60 -5.20 6.94 2.11
CA SER A 60 -5.71 7.31 0.78
C SER A 60 -6.49 8.61 0.78
N ALA A 61 -6.44 9.30 -0.37
CA ALA A 61 -7.33 10.40 -0.74
C ALA A 61 -7.72 10.26 -2.21
N VAL A 62 -8.88 10.82 -2.59
CA VAL A 62 -9.37 10.79 -3.98
C VAL A 62 -9.65 12.21 -4.41
N ALA A 63 -8.80 12.74 -5.28
CA ALA A 63 -8.91 14.11 -5.80
C ALA A 63 -10.18 14.29 -6.66
N ALA A 64 -10.50 15.55 -6.96
CA ALA A 64 -11.70 15.92 -7.70
C ALA A 64 -11.76 15.32 -9.13
N ASP A 65 -10.61 15.06 -9.74
CA ASP A 65 -10.50 14.42 -11.07
C ASP A 65 -10.64 12.89 -11.01
N GLY A 66 -10.74 12.30 -9.81
CA GLY A 66 -10.82 10.86 -9.60
C GLY A 66 -9.45 10.18 -9.40
N THR A 67 -8.34 10.92 -9.43
CA THR A 67 -7.01 10.40 -9.13
C THR A 67 -6.92 10.00 -7.64
N TRP A 68 -6.44 8.79 -7.39
CA TRP A 68 -6.15 8.29 -6.05
C TRP A 68 -4.74 8.69 -5.65
N LEU A 69 -4.59 9.24 -4.46
CA LEU A 69 -3.33 9.42 -3.77
C LEU A 69 -3.20 8.31 -2.73
N LEU A 70 -2.11 7.55 -2.74
CA LEU A 70 -1.86 6.43 -1.84
C LEU A 70 -0.46 6.58 -1.23
N LEU A 71 -0.36 6.58 0.09
CA LEU A 71 0.91 6.69 0.80
C LEU A 71 0.89 5.90 2.11
N SER A 72 2.08 5.71 2.68
CA SER A 72 2.26 4.90 3.88
C SER A 72 1.79 3.46 3.68
N GLY A 73 1.64 2.71 4.77
CA GLY A 73 1.29 1.31 4.73
C GLY A 73 2.47 0.42 4.35
N ARG A 74 2.12 -0.79 3.91
CA ARG A 74 3.08 -1.83 3.56
C ARG A 74 2.69 -2.49 2.25
N GLY A 75 3.65 -2.93 1.48
CA GLY A 75 3.40 -3.56 0.18
C GLY A 75 4.60 -4.33 -0.33
N ALA A 76 4.36 -5.20 -1.31
CA ALA A 76 5.41 -5.99 -1.93
C ALA A 76 6.17 -5.15 -2.97
N SER A 77 7.49 -5.09 -2.83
CA SER A 77 8.36 -4.98 -4.00
C SER A 77 8.26 -6.31 -4.76
N ALA A 78 8.04 -6.27 -6.08
CA ALA A 78 8.01 -7.45 -6.95
C ALA A 78 9.33 -8.26 -6.97
N ALA A 79 10.37 -7.78 -6.28
CA ALA A 79 11.53 -8.55 -5.92
C ALA A 79 11.83 -8.36 -4.42
N MET A 80 11.95 -9.48 -3.68
CA MET A 80 12.67 -9.69 -2.41
C MET A 80 11.83 -10.32 -1.29
N ILE A 81 11.98 -11.63 -1.11
CA ILE A 81 12.64 -12.35 0.00
C ILE A 81 12.34 -13.83 -0.24
N ASP A 82 13.39 -14.66 -0.32
CA ASP A 82 13.25 -16.12 -0.42
C ASP A 82 12.29 -16.62 0.69
N ASP A 83 11.28 -17.37 0.26
CA ASP A 83 10.34 -18.17 1.07
C ASP A 83 9.26 -17.47 1.93
N VAL A 84 9.01 -16.16 1.77
CA VAL A 84 7.76 -15.54 2.29
C VAL A 84 7.17 -14.58 1.26
N GLU A 85 6.04 -14.94 0.65
CA GLU A 85 5.20 -14.01 -0.10
C GLU A 85 4.65 -12.95 0.89
N GLN A 86 5.37 -11.83 1.05
CA GLN A 86 4.90 -10.71 1.86
C GLN A 86 3.83 -9.95 1.10
N SER A 87 2.60 -10.49 1.14
CA SER A 87 1.38 -9.68 1.10
C SER A 87 1.47 -8.65 2.24
N GLY A 88 0.88 -7.46 2.12
CA GLY A 88 0.99 -6.41 3.15
C GLY A 88 0.42 -6.76 4.56
N LEU A 89 0.08 -8.03 4.80
CA LEU A 89 -0.22 -8.65 6.09
C LEU A 89 1.01 -8.72 7.00
N HIS A 90 0.78 -8.81 8.31
CA HIS A 90 1.85 -9.01 9.28
C HIS A 90 2.14 -10.51 9.51
N GLY A 91 3.34 -10.84 9.97
CA GLY A 91 3.64 -12.18 10.47
C GLY A 91 2.91 -12.49 11.78
N PHE A 92 2.81 -13.76 12.15
CA PHE A 92 2.25 -14.22 13.44
C PHE A 92 3.32 -14.81 14.37
N ASN A 93 4.59 -14.46 14.15
CA ASN A 93 5.71 -15.03 14.88
C ASN A 93 5.79 -14.43 16.30
N PRO A 94 5.83 -15.26 17.35
CA PRO A 94 6.10 -14.79 18.71
C PRO A 94 7.54 -14.28 18.87
N PRO A 95 7.79 -13.23 19.67
CA PRO A 95 6.81 -12.40 20.36
C PRO A 95 6.14 -11.38 19.42
N GLY A 96 4.82 -11.23 19.57
CA GLY A 96 3.88 -10.74 18.56
C GLY A 96 4.00 -9.30 18.02
N ALA A 97 5.03 -8.51 18.32
CA ALA A 97 5.07 -7.07 17.96
C ALA A 97 6.42 -6.58 17.39
N GLY A 98 7.30 -7.48 16.94
CA GLY A 98 8.64 -7.11 16.48
C GLY A 98 8.80 -7.02 14.97
N ARG A 99 10.05 -6.79 14.55
CA ARG A 99 10.50 -6.79 13.14
C ARG A 99 10.16 -8.08 12.37
N SER A 100 9.93 -9.19 13.07
CA SER A 100 9.48 -10.46 12.47
C SER A 100 8.05 -10.39 11.93
N ASN A 101 7.19 -9.56 12.53
CA ASN A 101 5.81 -9.37 12.11
C ASN A 101 5.63 -8.12 11.24
N PHE A 102 6.54 -7.15 11.40
CA PHE A 102 6.63 -5.91 10.63
C PHE A 102 8.03 -5.76 10.02
N PRO A 103 8.37 -6.55 8.99
CA PRO A 103 9.69 -6.54 8.38
C PRO A 103 9.95 -5.21 7.68
N LEU A 104 11.11 -4.61 7.93
CA LEU A 104 11.48 -3.29 7.39
C LEU A 104 11.36 -3.19 5.85
N PRO A 105 11.74 -4.22 5.07
CA PRO A 105 11.60 -4.19 3.62
C PRO A 105 10.15 -4.15 3.12
N SER A 106 9.15 -4.43 3.97
CA SER A 106 7.74 -4.40 3.59
C SER A 106 7.10 -3.02 3.68
N TYR A 107 7.74 -2.03 4.33
CA TYR A 107 7.18 -0.69 4.41
C TYR A 107 7.13 -0.03 3.04
N ASN A 108 6.02 0.62 2.76
CA ASN A 108 5.88 1.39 1.54
C ASN A 108 6.88 2.56 1.55
N THR A 109 7.65 2.66 0.47
CA THR A 109 8.63 3.73 0.26
C THR A 109 8.19 4.72 -0.81
N GLY A 110 6.99 4.56 -1.36
CA GLY A 110 6.45 5.43 -2.41
C GLY A 110 5.24 6.24 -1.95
N ILE A 111 5.15 7.48 -2.44
CA ILE A 111 3.90 8.23 -2.53
C ILE A 111 3.38 8.01 -3.94
N TRP A 112 2.24 7.34 -4.06
CA TRP A 112 1.70 6.86 -5.32
C TRP A 112 0.50 7.68 -5.76
N THR A 113 0.38 7.86 -7.06
CA THR A 113 -0.86 8.27 -7.70
C THR A 113 -1.36 7.14 -8.59
N PHE A 114 -2.68 6.97 -8.65
CA PHE A 114 -3.33 6.00 -9.53
C PHE A 114 -4.65 6.56 -10.03
N HIS A 115 -4.84 6.61 -11.34
CA HIS A 115 -6.12 7.00 -11.93
C HIS A 115 -6.88 5.75 -12.41
N PRO A 116 -8.03 5.36 -11.81
CA PRO A 116 -8.68 4.07 -12.08
C PRO A 116 -9.26 3.94 -13.49
N THR A 117 -9.62 5.05 -14.15
CA THR A 117 -10.13 5.03 -15.54
C THR A 117 -9.03 4.90 -16.59
N THR A 118 -7.92 5.63 -16.46
CA THR A 118 -6.83 5.64 -17.44
C THR A 118 -5.75 4.59 -17.13
N GLY A 119 -5.67 4.17 -15.87
CA GLY A 119 -4.61 3.32 -15.36
C GLY A 119 -3.26 4.02 -15.22
N GLU A 120 -3.22 5.35 -15.27
CA GLU A 120 -1.98 6.10 -15.05
C GLU A 120 -1.50 5.91 -13.61
N VAL A 121 -0.22 5.53 -13.47
CA VAL A 121 0.49 5.42 -12.20
C VAL A 121 1.71 6.35 -12.22
N ALA A 122 1.92 7.10 -11.15
CA ALA A 122 3.18 7.79 -10.88
C ALA A 122 3.58 7.59 -9.42
N VAL A 123 4.88 7.70 -9.12
CA VAL A 123 5.43 7.48 -7.79
C VAL A 123 6.54 8.48 -7.48
N LEU A 124 6.53 8.99 -6.26
CA LEU A 124 7.61 9.77 -5.66
C LEU A 124 8.25 8.94 -4.53
N ASP A 125 9.57 8.82 -4.55
CA ASP A 125 10.32 8.10 -3.51
C ASP A 125 10.36 8.93 -2.23
N ILE A 126 9.86 8.36 -1.14
CA ILE A 126 9.79 9.02 0.16
C ILE A 126 11.18 9.27 0.76
N ASP A 127 12.23 8.56 0.31
CA ASP A 127 13.61 8.86 0.73
C ASP A 127 14.13 10.21 0.20
N THR A 128 13.40 10.87 -0.69
CA THR A 128 13.67 12.26 -1.09
C THR A 128 13.19 13.29 -0.07
N LEU A 129 12.38 12.89 0.92
CA LEU A 129 11.81 13.78 1.94
C LEU A 129 12.70 13.83 3.20
N PRO A 130 12.66 14.94 3.96
CA PRO A 130 13.31 15.04 5.27
C PRO A 130 12.87 13.96 6.26
N ASP A 131 13.75 13.57 7.18
CA ASP A 131 13.53 12.58 8.26
C ASP A 131 12.21 12.78 9.02
N ALA A 132 11.89 14.03 9.35
CA ALA A 132 10.66 14.41 10.04
C ALA A 132 9.36 14.07 9.28
N ILE A 133 9.45 13.83 7.97
CA ILE A 133 8.32 13.44 7.11
C ILE A 133 8.45 11.96 6.70
N ARG A 134 9.64 11.53 6.26
CA ARG A 134 9.81 10.17 5.72
C ARG A 134 9.66 9.07 6.77
N TYR A 135 10.10 9.28 8.02
CA TYR A 135 9.97 8.24 9.03
C TYR A 135 8.51 8.03 9.46
N PRO A 136 7.73 9.07 9.80
CA PRO A 136 6.33 8.88 10.16
C PRO A 136 5.45 8.38 9.01
N LEU A 137 5.80 8.66 7.75
CA LEU A 137 5.09 8.11 6.60
C LEU A 137 5.51 6.66 6.25
N ARG A 138 6.66 6.15 6.74
CA ARG A 138 7.04 4.74 6.65
C ARG A 138 6.44 3.91 7.79
N THR A 139 5.14 4.02 7.96
CA THR A 139 4.39 3.36 9.03
C THR A 139 3.18 2.63 8.45
N THR A 140 2.58 1.76 9.25
CA THR A 140 1.31 1.08 8.93
C THR A 140 0.22 1.52 9.89
N SER A 141 -1.05 1.41 9.47
CA SER A 141 -2.22 1.63 10.31
C SER A 141 -2.27 3.05 10.88
N GLN A 142 -1.94 4.03 10.05
CA GLN A 142 -2.16 5.44 10.34
C GLN A 142 -3.65 5.76 10.32
N GLN A 143 -4.06 6.76 11.11
CA GLN A 143 -5.39 7.34 10.99
C GLN A 143 -5.31 8.53 10.05
N ALA A 144 -6.30 8.72 9.19
CA ALA A 144 -6.29 9.83 8.25
C ALA A 144 -7.69 10.34 7.94
N TRP A 145 -7.80 11.62 7.63
CA TRP A 145 -9.04 12.23 7.16
C TRP A 145 -8.73 13.19 6.01
N TYR A 146 -9.50 13.08 4.94
CA TYR A 146 -9.39 13.95 3.78
C TYR A 146 -10.60 14.89 3.70
N ASP A 147 -10.35 16.18 3.95
CA ASP A 147 -11.30 17.25 3.69
C ASP A 147 -11.35 17.53 2.19
N ARG A 148 -12.38 17.02 1.52
CA ARG A 148 -12.56 17.25 0.08
C ARG A 148 -12.86 18.70 -0.27
N ALA A 149 -13.45 19.47 0.64
CA ALA A 149 -13.82 20.86 0.37
C ALA A 149 -12.60 21.79 0.48
N ALA A 150 -11.70 21.49 1.43
CA ALA A 150 -10.44 22.22 1.61
C ALA A 150 -9.24 21.62 0.86
N ASP A 151 -9.44 20.49 0.17
CA ASP A 151 -8.39 19.69 -0.49
C ASP A 151 -7.24 19.29 0.44
N GLN A 152 -7.56 18.92 1.69
CA GLN A 152 -6.55 18.72 2.72
C GLN A 152 -6.61 17.34 3.36
N LEU A 153 -5.49 16.61 3.26
CA LEU A 153 -5.30 15.33 3.92
C LEU A 153 -4.56 15.54 5.25
N THR A 154 -5.18 15.09 6.33
CA THR A 154 -4.57 15.02 7.67
C THR A 154 -4.27 13.57 7.98
N ILE A 155 -3.04 13.29 8.45
CA ILE A 155 -2.54 11.96 8.77
C ILE A 155 -1.98 12.00 10.18
N VAL A 156 -2.29 11.00 11.01
CA VAL A 156 -1.88 10.95 12.41
C VAL A 156 -1.37 9.56 12.79
N GLY A 157 -0.27 9.56 13.52
CA GLY A 157 0.28 8.38 14.19
C GLY A 157 0.85 7.34 13.21
N GLY A 158 0.53 6.07 13.47
CA GLY A 158 1.05 4.93 12.73
C GLY A 158 2.15 4.19 13.47
N TYR A 159 2.23 2.88 13.23
CA TYR A 159 3.24 2.00 13.80
C TYR A 159 4.34 1.71 12.78
N GLY A 160 5.59 2.03 13.10
CA GLY A 160 6.69 1.88 12.17
C GLY A 160 8.06 1.96 12.83
N TRP A 161 9.09 1.75 12.02
CA TRP A 161 10.46 1.73 12.47
C TRP A 161 11.02 3.14 12.64
N ASN A 162 11.47 3.46 13.85
CA ASN A 162 12.23 4.66 14.13
C ASN A 162 13.73 4.33 14.16
N PRO A 163 14.53 4.83 13.19
CA PRO A 163 15.96 4.59 13.17
C PRO A 163 16.72 5.28 14.32
N GLU A 164 16.18 6.35 14.89
CA GLU A 164 16.81 7.07 16.01
C GLU A 164 16.68 6.29 17.33
N ALA A 165 15.49 5.72 17.58
CA ALA A 165 15.24 4.86 18.72
C ALA A 165 15.79 3.44 18.52
N THR A 166 16.10 3.07 17.26
CA THR A 166 16.38 1.70 16.85
C THR A 166 15.31 0.71 17.31
N ASP A 167 14.04 1.13 17.25
CA ASP A 167 12.90 0.28 17.60
C ASP A 167 11.67 0.60 16.74
N LEU A 168 10.70 -0.31 16.73
CA LEU A 168 9.36 -0.03 16.27
C LEU A 168 8.64 0.81 17.32
N GLN A 169 7.94 1.86 16.88
CA GLN A 169 7.16 2.73 17.75
C GLN A 169 5.86 3.16 17.09
N THR A 170 4.93 3.64 17.91
CA THR A 170 3.81 4.45 17.42
C THR A 170 4.26 5.90 17.37
N TYR A 171 4.21 6.51 16.19
CA TYR A 171 4.62 7.91 16.00
C TYR A 171 3.63 8.86 16.66
N ASP A 172 4.12 9.99 17.17
CA ASP A 172 3.33 11.05 17.79
C ASP A 172 3.10 12.23 16.83
N THR A 173 3.18 11.96 15.53
CA THR A 173 3.21 12.96 14.47
C THR A 173 1.82 13.16 13.86
N MET A 174 1.48 14.41 13.57
CA MET A 174 0.42 14.78 12.62
C MET A 174 1.05 15.45 11.41
N ILE A 175 0.66 14.99 10.23
CA ILE A 175 1.07 15.50 8.93
C ILE A 175 -0.16 16.04 8.22
N ARG A 176 -0.07 17.26 7.69
CA ARG A 176 -1.07 17.85 6.80
C ARG A 176 -0.45 18.14 5.46
N VAL A 177 -1.17 17.82 4.39
CA VAL A 177 -0.75 18.06 3.00
C VAL A 177 -1.96 18.32 2.13
N GLU A 178 -1.82 19.23 1.17
CA GLU A 178 -2.83 19.46 0.14
C GLU A 178 -2.74 18.36 -0.93
N VAL A 179 -3.88 17.78 -1.31
CA VAL A 179 -3.87 16.55 -2.13
C VAL A 179 -3.57 16.87 -3.60
N ALA A 180 -4.17 17.90 -4.20
CA ALA A 180 -3.91 18.23 -5.60
C ALA A 180 -2.45 18.66 -5.85
N PRO A 181 -1.83 19.56 -5.04
CA PRO A 181 -0.41 19.89 -5.19
C PRO A 181 0.52 18.67 -5.04
N LEU A 182 0.23 17.77 -4.10
CA LEU A 182 1.03 16.56 -3.91
C LEU A 182 0.89 15.59 -5.10
N ILE A 183 -0.32 15.40 -5.63
CA ILE A 183 -0.56 14.60 -6.84
C ILE A 183 0.25 15.17 -8.02
N GLU A 184 0.24 16.49 -8.21
CA GLU A 184 0.99 17.12 -9.30
C GLU A 184 2.49 16.95 -9.12
N ALA A 185 3.00 17.12 -7.89
CA ALA A 185 4.41 16.89 -7.59
C ALA A 185 4.84 15.45 -7.87
N VAL A 186 3.99 14.46 -7.55
CA VAL A 186 4.24 13.05 -7.85
C VAL A 186 4.21 12.78 -9.35
N ARG A 187 3.22 13.31 -10.09
CA ARG A 187 3.10 13.14 -11.55
C ARG A 187 4.28 13.75 -12.31
N THR A 188 4.80 14.87 -11.83
CA THR A 188 5.87 15.64 -12.50
C THR A 188 7.26 15.40 -11.94
N GLY A 189 7.39 14.60 -10.87
CA GLY A 189 8.65 14.33 -10.20
C GLY A 189 9.27 15.56 -9.53
N GLN A 190 8.45 16.54 -9.13
CA GLN A 190 8.93 17.74 -8.44
C GLN A 190 9.19 17.47 -6.95
N PRO A 191 10.12 18.21 -6.31
CA PRO A 191 10.30 18.14 -4.87
C PRO A 191 9.00 18.45 -4.13
N ALA A 192 8.64 17.61 -3.16
CA ALA A 192 7.37 17.72 -2.43
C ALA A 192 7.55 18.10 -0.95
N ALA A 193 8.78 18.26 -0.45
CA ALA A 193 9.05 18.46 0.97
C ALA A 193 8.28 19.65 1.57
N ASP A 194 8.23 20.78 0.85
CA ASP A 194 7.56 22.01 1.31
C ASP A 194 6.02 21.92 1.29
N LEU A 195 5.45 20.85 0.72
CA LEU A 195 4.00 20.60 0.74
C LEU A 195 3.52 20.03 2.08
N PHE A 196 4.43 19.50 2.90
CA PHE A 196 4.09 18.84 4.16
C PHE A 196 4.22 19.78 5.34
N GLN A 197 3.14 19.90 6.12
CA GLN A 197 3.15 20.52 7.43
C GLN A 197 3.20 19.42 8.49
N VAL A 198 4.17 19.51 9.40
CA VAL A 198 4.40 18.48 10.42
C VAL A 198 4.31 19.09 11.81
N LEU A 199 3.61 18.42 12.72
CA LEU A 199 3.62 18.71 14.15
C LEU A 199 3.71 17.42 14.96
N THR A 200 4.18 17.52 16.19
CA THR A 200 4.28 16.37 17.12
C THR A 200 3.56 16.67 18.42
N HIS A 201 2.87 15.67 18.96
CA HIS A 201 2.25 15.73 20.28
C HIS A 201 2.05 14.32 20.84
N PRO A 202 2.43 14.01 22.09
CA PRO A 202 2.37 12.65 22.64
C PRO A 202 0.99 11.97 22.55
N GLN A 203 -0.11 12.74 22.60
CA GLN A 203 -1.47 12.20 22.45
C GLN A 203 -1.80 11.70 21.02
N LEU A 204 -0.95 11.98 20.04
CA LEU A 204 -1.09 11.52 18.66
C LEU A 204 -0.45 10.14 18.42
N GLN A 205 0.05 9.48 19.47
CA GLN A 205 0.52 8.09 19.39
C GLN A 205 -0.65 7.11 19.25
N VAL A 206 -1.26 7.11 18.06
CA VAL A 206 -2.44 6.31 17.72
C VAL A 206 -2.18 5.40 16.52
N THR A 207 -2.90 4.29 16.45
CA THR A 207 -2.86 3.35 15.32
C THR A 207 -4.20 2.62 15.16
N GLY A 208 -4.56 2.24 13.93
CA GLY A 208 -5.67 1.30 13.65
C GLY A 208 -7.09 1.87 13.80
N GLY A 209 -7.25 3.19 13.75
CA GLY A 209 -8.57 3.85 13.77
C GLY A 209 -8.77 4.77 12.57
N ASP A 210 -9.87 5.52 12.58
CA ASP A 210 -10.23 6.47 11.53
C ASP A 210 -10.40 7.89 12.12
N LEU A 211 -10.08 8.90 11.34
CA LEU A 211 -10.30 10.30 11.72
C LEU A 211 -11.58 10.80 11.08
N VAL A 212 -12.38 11.52 11.86
CA VAL A 212 -13.58 12.19 11.37
C VAL A 212 -13.60 13.63 11.83
N GLN A 213 -14.12 14.52 11.00
CA GLN A 213 -14.44 15.86 11.41
C GLN A 213 -15.68 15.85 12.30
N ILE A 214 -15.59 16.50 13.46
CA ILE A 214 -16.72 16.76 14.34
C ILE A 214 -17.25 18.15 14.01
N ALA A 215 -18.56 18.26 13.81
CA ALA A 215 -19.27 19.50 13.49
C ALA A 215 -19.41 20.44 14.70
#